data_AF-A0A5S9RA12-F1
#
_entry.id   AF-A0A5S9RA12-F1
#
_cell.length_a   1.000
_cell.length_b   1.000
_cell.length_c   1.000
_cell.angle_alpha   90.00
_cell.angle_beta   90.00
_cell.angle_gamma   90.00
#
_symmetry.space_group_name_H-M   'P 1'
#
loop_
_entity.id
_entity.type
_entity.pdbx_description
1 polymer ?
#
loop_
_entity_poly.entity_id
_entity_poly.type
_entity_poly.pdbx_seq_one_letter_code
_entity_poly.pdbx_strand_id
1 'polypeptide(L)'
;MAGSNESEKPRRRGTGLTYASLEQVAAWRFLWHRMAVAVARHSVRLVHDPSKNYGASTLVGVVIAVLALGVCFVLAWLRPAGQIGDSKLVADRASGALYVNIDATMHPVLNLASARLILGQDVSPKLVPMAQIEDRPMGPMVGIVGAPNDLAPRTPQTTGWGLCDRLGSGGPQSKPSVTVLGGDLELGDWSHEMHSPQAVLMNYGGSVYLVTDGHRSLIDLADRPVTLALGIQAGSVRPAPMSKALFEALIPTAPLRVPAVPNAGGPVGYAEAQLPVVSGSVVRSVSADGQQQFFVALPAGMQLIPETVALMLSNADPSGQGRVLDAAPHVVADAPQAVGFDVSKYPRGPLTLLDKAVEPVTCVVWSKDANEAQASVRTVSGRRIPIPVSEEPKVMRMVSGQANDAADEVYLGAGSANFVQVTGVEPDSPRRESLWWIGDTGVRFGIDVAGQGSTTQQALGLKDTTPTRAPWTVIRWLPAGPLLSEQAARVERDTVINIPGQRLQSGGN
;
A
#
# COMPACT_ATOMS: atom_id res chain seq x y z
N MET A 1 82.95 -99.12 -54.35
CA MET A 1 81.68 -99.87 -54.37
C MET A 1 80.79 -99.36 -53.24
N ALA A 2 79.52 -99.10 -53.57
CA ALA A 2 78.36 -98.89 -52.71
C ALA A 2 78.38 -97.72 -51.70
N GLY A 3 77.50 -96.75 -51.95
CA GLY A 3 77.05 -95.77 -50.97
C GLY A 3 75.82 -96.23 -50.18
N SER A 4 75.43 -95.43 -49.20
CA SER A 4 74.05 -95.26 -48.72
C SER A 4 73.95 -93.95 -47.92
N ASN A 5 72.86 -93.22 -48.18
CA ASN A 5 72.38 -92.06 -47.42
C ASN A 5 72.07 -92.45 -45.97
N GLU A 6 72.21 -91.51 -45.00
CA GLU A 6 71.04 -90.98 -44.27
C GLU A 6 71.34 -89.78 -43.35
N SER A 7 70.35 -88.88 -43.34
CA SER A 7 69.88 -87.99 -42.26
C SER A 7 70.65 -86.74 -41.82
N GLU A 8 70.02 -85.63 -42.17
CA GLU A 8 70.16 -84.24 -41.74
C GLU A 8 69.87 -84.04 -40.23
N LYS A 9 70.56 -83.07 -39.58
CA LYS A 9 70.21 -82.53 -38.24
C LYS A 9 70.56 -81.03 -38.15
N PRO A 10 69.66 -80.16 -37.65
CA PRO A 10 69.81 -78.71 -37.76
C PRO A 10 70.56 -78.07 -36.57
N ARG A 11 71.36 -77.03 -36.84
CA ARG A 11 72.01 -76.18 -35.82
C ARG A 11 71.07 -75.04 -35.39
N ARG A 12 70.82 -74.98 -34.07
CA ARG A 12 69.88 -74.09 -33.37
C ARG A 12 70.27 -72.60 -33.41
N ARG A 13 69.28 -71.74 -33.63
CA ARG A 13 69.25 -70.31 -33.28
C ARG A 13 69.20 -70.14 -31.75
N GLY A 14 69.93 -69.18 -31.22
CA GLY A 14 69.85 -68.72 -29.83
C GLY A 14 70.07 -67.22 -29.75
N THR A 15 69.02 -66.43 -30.03
CA THR A 15 68.90 -65.02 -29.65
C THR A 15 68.38 -64.97 -28.22
N GLY A 16 69.26 -64.73 -27.25
CA GLY A 16 68.87 -64.50 -25.86
C GLY A 16 68.21 -63.13 -25.70
N LEU A 17 66.93 -63.12 -25.30
CA LEU A 17 66.23 -61.94 -24.81
C LEU A 17 66.80 -61.56 -23.44
N THR A 18 67.54 -60.46 -23.36
CA THR A 18 67.94 -59.84 -22.09
C THR A 18 66.70 -59.22 -21.44
N TYR A 19 66.19 -59.85 -20.38
CA TYR A 19 65.15 -59.24 -19.54
C TYR A 19 65.74 -57.99 -18.87
N ALA A 20 65.16 -56.83 -19.18
CA ALA A 20 65.54 -55.59 -18.51
C ALA A 20 65.27 -55.72 -17.01
N SER A 21 66.27 -55.40 -16.17
CA SER A 21 66.06 -55.40 -14.72
C SER A 21 65.10 -54.28 -14.30
N LEU A 22 64.43 -54.42 -13.15
CA LEU A 22 63.58 -53.36 -12.60
C LEU A 22 64.34 -52.03 -12.49
N GLU A 23 65.64 -52.10 -12.15
CA GLU A 23 66.52 -50.94 -12.10
C GLU A 23 66.75 -50.32 -13.48
N GLN A 24 66.88 -51.13 -14.54
CA GLN A 24 67.00 -50.63 -15.91
C GLN A 24 65.70 -50.00 -16.39
N VAL A 25 64.54 -50.56 -16.04
CA VAL A 25 63.23 -49.99 -16.36
C VAL A 25 63.01 -48.68 -15.59
N ALA A 26 63.41 -48.62 -14.32
CA ALA A 26 63.35 -47.42 -13.50
C ALA A 26 64.29 -46.32 -14.02
N ALA A 27 65.53 -46.68 -14.36
CA ALA A 27 66.51 -45.77 -14.95
C ALA A 27 66.02 -45.24 -16.31
N TRP A 28 65.45 -46.10 -17.15
CA TRP A 28 64.86 -45.72 -18.44
C TRP A 28 63.68 -44.76 -18.26
N ARG A 29 62.74 -45.07 -17.34
CA ARG A 29 61.62 -44.18 -17.00
C ARG A 29 62.09 -42.84 -16.45
N PHE A 30 63.11 -42.84 -15.61
CA PHE A 30 63.69 -41.61 -15.06
C PHE A 30 64.34 -40.74 -16.15
N LEU A 31 65.10 -41.35 -17.07
CA LEU A 31 65.68 -40.66 -18.23
C LEU A 31 64.60 -40.07 -19.14
N TRP A 32 63.56 -40.84 -19.44
CA TRP A 32 62.42 -40.38 -20.24
C TRP A 32 61.69 -39.21 -19.57
N HIS A 33 61.39 -39.33 -18.26
CA HIS A 33 60.76 -38.26 -17.49
C HIS A 33 61.62 -36.99 -17.44
N ARG A 34 62.94 -37.14 -17.26
CA ARG A 34 63.88 -36.02 -17.28
C ARG A 34 63.92 -35.33 -18.65
N MET A 35 63.88 -36.08 -19.75
CA MET A 35 63.80 -35.51 -21.10
C MET A 35 62.48 -34.77 -21.32
N ALA A 36 61.35 -35.34 -20.89
CA ALA A 36 60.04 -34.70 -21.01
C ALA A 36 59.98 -33.37 -20.24
N VAL A 37 60.47 -33.35 -18.99
CA VAL A 37 60.52 -32.13 -18.18
C VAL A 37 61.50 -31.10 -18.75
N ALA A 38 62.64 -31.54 -19.29
CA ALA A 38 63.62 -30.65 -19.91
C ALA A 38 63.07 -29.94 -21.15
N VAL A 39 62.31 -30.64 -22.00
CA VAL A 39 61.63 -30.05 -23.16
C VAL A 39 60.56 -29.05 -22.70
N ALA A 40 59.70 -29.47 -21.76
CA ALA A 40 58.57 -28.65 -21.32
C ALA A 40 58.97 -27.38 -20.54
N ARG A 41 60.09 -27.39 -19.81
CA ARG A 41 60.53 -26.26 -18.95
C ARG A 41 61.85 -25.62 -19.35
N HIS A 42 62.46 -26.05 -20.45
CA HIS A 42 63.76 -25.56 -20.96
C HIS A 42 64.89 -25.60 -19.90
N SER A 43 64.86 -26.58 -18.98
CA SER A 43 65.88 -26.72 -17.93
C SER A 43 66.23 -28.19 -17.66
N VAL A 44 67.51 -28.52 -17.62
CA VAL A 44 68.02 -29.91 -17.47
C VAL A 44 68.30 -30.28 -16.00
N ARG A 45 68.20 -29.31 -15.09
CA ARG A 45 68.46 -29.46 -13.65
C ARG A 45 67.18 -29.88 -12.92
N LEU A 46 67.07 -31.18 -12.62
CA LEU A 46 65.94 -31.77 -11.90
C LEU A 46 66.15 -31.67 -10.37
N VAL A 47 66.26 -30.45 -9.82
CA VAL A 47 66.51 -30.25 -8.37
C VAL A 47 65.26 -30.51 -7.53
N HIS A 48 64.08 -30.18 -8.07
CA HIS A 48 62.77 -30.52 -7.49
C HIS A 48 61.92 -31.14 -8.58
N ASP A 49 61.26 -32.28 -8.30
CA ASP A 49 60.37 -32.95 -9.25
C ASP A 49 58.93 -32.44 -9.05
N PRO A 50 58.46 -31.47 -9.86
CA PRO A 50 57.16 -30.84 -9.64
C PRO A 50 56.01 -31.83 -9.82
N SER A 51 56.14 -32.86 -10.64
CA SER A 51 55.07 -33.84 -10.90
C SER A 51 54.72 -34.66 -9.66
N LYS A 52 55.70 -34.94 -8.79
CA LYS A 52 55.46 -35.63 -7.51
C LYS A 52 54.69 -34.76 -6.53
N ASN A 53 55.01 -33.46 -6.47
CA ASN A 53 54.29 -32.52 -5.61
C ASN A 53 52.86 -32.28 -6.11
N TYR A 54 52.66 -32.16 -7.43
CA TYR A 54 51.34 -32.10 -8.04
C TYR A 54 50.53 -33.37 -7.77
N GLY A 55 51.12 -34.56 -7.97
CA GLY A 55 50.47 -35.85 -7.71
C GLY A 55 50.14 -36.09 -6.23
N ALA A 56 51.01 -35.66 -5.32
CA ALA A 56 50.76 -35.73 -3.88
C ALA A 56 49.63 -34.77 -3.45
N SER A 57 49.60 -33.55 -4.00
CA SER A 57 48.53 -32.59 -3.71
C SER A 57 47.17 -33.03 -4.22
N THR A 58 47.09 -33.67 -5.40
CA THR A 58 45.83 -34.25 -5.90
C THR A 58 45.39 -35.45 -5.08
N LEU A 59 46.31 -36.32 -4.65
CA LEU A 59 45.99 -37.43 -3.77
C LEU A 59 45.40 -36.94 -2.44
N VAL A 60 46.04 -35.95 -1.81
CA VAL A 60 45.55 -35.34 -0.56
C VAL A 60 44.19 -34.69 -0.79
N GLY A 61 44.01 -33.98 -1.90
CA GLY A 61 42.72 -33.39 -2.27
C GLY A 61 41.60 -34.43 -2.43
N VAL A 62 41.89 -35.57 -3.08
CA VAL A 62 40.94 -36.68 -3.23
C VAL A 62 40.60 -37.30 -1.89
N VAL A 63 41.59 -37.55 -1.03
CA VAL A 63 41.36 -38.11 0.31
C VAL A 63 40.49 -37.18 1.15
N ILE A 64 40.77 -35.87 1.13
CA ILE A 64 39.95 -34.87 1.82
C ILE A 64 38.53 -34.85 1.25
N ALA A 65 38.36 -34.91 -0.08
CA ALA A 65 37.04 -34.94 -0.70
C ALA A 65 36.24 -36.19 -0.31
N VAL A 66 36.88 -37.36 -0.28
CA VAL A 66 36.23 -38.61 0.17
C VAL A 66 35.86 -38.53 1.65
N LEU A 67 36.73 -37.98 2.50
CA LEU A 67 36.42 -37.78 3.91
C LEU A 67 35.26 -36.79 4.10
N ALA A 68 35.24 -35.68 3.35
CA ALA A 68 34.16 -34.71 3.38
C ALA A 68 32.83 -35.33 2.93
N LEU A 69 32.82 -36.14 1.87
CA LEU A 69 31.65 -36.89 1.43
C LEU A 69 31.19 -37.89 2.50
N GLY A 70 32.12 -38.59 3.15
CA GLY A 70 31.82 -39.50 4.27
C GLY A 70 31.18 -38.77 5.44
N VAL A 71 31.71 -37.60 5.82
CA VAL A 71 31.13 -36.74 6.87
C VAL A 71 29.72 -36.26 6.47
N CYS A 72 29.52 -35.81 5.24
CA CYS A 72 28.20 -35.43 4.73
C CYS A 72 27.21 -36.60 4.76
N PHE A 73 27.64 -37.80 4.41
CA PHE A 73 26.80 -39.01 4.45
C PHE A 73 26.37 -39.36 5.87
N VAL A 74 27.31 -39.36 6.82
CA VAL A 74 27.03 -39.62 8.23
C VAL A 74 26.06 -38.57 8.82
N LEU A 75 26.28 -37.29 8.50
CA LEU A 75 25.39 -36.20 8.93
C LEU A 75 23.97 -36.34 8.35
N ALA A 76 23.84 -36.75 7.08
CA ALA A 76 22.55 -36.98 6.44
C ALA A 76 21.77 -38.15 7.08
N TRP A 77 22.48 -39.19 7.54
CA TRP A 77 21.86 -40.34 8.21
C TRP A 77 21.44 -40.03 9.65
N LEU A 78 22.25 -39.27 10.40
CA LEU A 78 21.94 -38.87 11.79
C LEU A 78 20.86 -37.79 11.89
N ARG A 79 20.68 -36.96 10.85
CA ARG A 79 19.63 -35.94 10.78
C ARG A 79 18.89 -36.03 9.44
N PRO A 80 17.97 -37.00 9.27
CA PRO A 80 17.13 -37.03 8.08
C PRO A 80 16.30 -35.75 8.04
N ALA A 81 16.68 -34.81 7.19
CA ALA A 81 16.03 -33.52 7.06
C ALA A 81 14.61 -33.73 6.53
N GLY A 82 13.61 -33.58 7.40
CA GLY A 82 12.20 -33.53 7.00
C GLY A 82 11.25 -34.49 7.69
N GLN A 83 11.56 -35.04 8.86
CA GLN A 83 10.57 -35.81 9.64
C GLN A 83 9.40 -34.94 10.11
N ILE A 84 8.15 -35.36 9.94
CA ILE A 84 6.96 -34.62 10.44
C ILE A 84 7.02 -34.45 11.97
N GLY A 85 7.28 -35.52 12.71
CA GLY A 85 7.26 -35.49 14.19
C GLY A 85 5.90 -35.03 14.73
N ASP A 86 5.90 -34.19 15.76
CA ASP A 86 4.69 -33.60 16.36
C ASP A 86 4.25 -32.28 15.70
N SER A 87 4.80 -31.94 14.54
CA SER A 87 4.44 -30.71 13.83
C SER A 87 2.98 -30.73 13.41
N LYS A 88 2.22 -29.72 13.84
CA LYS A 88 0.80 -29.55 13.53
C LYS A 88 0.55 -28.88 12.17
N LEU A 89 1.54 -28.19 11.63
CA LEU A 89 1.51 -27.55 10.32
C LEU A 89 2.77 -27.92 9.53
N VAL A 90 2.57 -28.45 8.34
CA VAL A 90 3.66 -28.83 7.43
C VAL A 90 3.40 -28.27 6.04
N ALA A 91 4.50 -28.05 5.30
CA ALA A 91 4.47 -27.74 3.88
C ALA A 91 5.22 -28.83 3.13
N ASP A 92 4.66 -29.31 2.03
CA ASP A 92 5.40 -30.17 1.13
C ASP A 92 6.58 -29.41 0.53
N ARG A 93 7.78 -29.98 0.63
CA ARG A 93 9.03 -29.37 0.17
C ARG A 93 9.05 -29.14 -1.35
N ALA A 94 8.38 -30.00 -2.12
CA ALA A 94 8.41 -29.92 -3.58
C ALA A 94 7.38 -28.92 -4.12
N SER A 95 6.13 -28.97 -3.64
CA SER A 95 5.03 -28.15 -4.14
C SER A 95 4.74 -26.89 -3.31
N GLY A 96 5.20 -26.83 -2.06
CA GLY A 96 4.83 -25.78 -1.11
C GLY A 96 3.40 -25.91 -0.56
N ALA A 97 2.65 -26.95 -0.93
CA ALA A 97 1.28 -27.16 -0.46
C ALA A 97 1.24 -27.33 1.06
N LEU A 98 0.27 -26.67 1.70
CA LEU A 98 0.12 -26.65 3.15
C LEU A 98 -0.81 -27.75 3.64
N TYR A 99 -0.44 -28.39 4.74
CA TYR A 99 -1.24 -29.41 5.40
C TYR A 99 -1.29 -29.16 6.91
N VAL A 100 -2.49 -29.24 7.47
CA VAL A 100 -2.73 -29.12 8.91
C VAL A 100 -3.13 -30.47 9.48
N ASN A 101 -2.57 -30.80 10.64
CA ASN A 101 -2.94 -32.00 11.38
C ASN A 101 -4.11 -31.68 12.33
N ILE A 102 -5.26 -32.31 12.10
CA ILE A 102 -6.45 -32.26 12.96
C ILE A 102 -6.72 -33.70 13.39
N ASP A 103 -6.64 -33.97 14.70
CA ASP A 103 -6.93 -35.29 15.27
C ASP A 103 -6.23 -36.48 14.56
N ALA A 104 -4.93 -36.31 14.29
CA ALA A 104 -4.06 -37.27 13.59
C ALA A 104 -4.36 -37.49 12.10
N THR A 105 -5.25 -36.68 11.51
CA THR A 105 -5.54 -36.65 10.07
C THR A 105 -4.94 -35.41 9.43
N MET A 106 -4.27 -35.56 8.29
CA MET A 106 -3.68 -34.47 7.54
C MET A 106 -4.71 -33.92 6.55
N HIS A 107 -5.05 -32.64 6.70
CA HIS A 107 -5.97 -31.94 5.80
C HIS A 107 -5.19 -30.95 4.93
N PRO A 108 -5.35 -30.99 3.60
CA PRO A 108 -4.84 -29.93 2.72
C PRO A 108 -5.48 -28.58 3.10
N VAL A 109 -4.68 -27.51 3.21
CA VAL A 109 -5.17 -26.18 3.58
C VAL A 109 -4.92 -25.18 2.48
N LEU A 110 -5.92 -24.35 2.19
CA LEU A 110 -5.88 -23.36 1.12
C LEU A 110 -4.85 -22.24 1.30
N ASN A 111 -4.50 -21.89 2.55
CA ASN A 111 -3.56 -20.80 2.85
C ASN A 111 -3.06 -20.85 4.30
N LEU A 112 -1.99 -20.09 4.56
CA LEU A 112 -1.36 -19.98 5.88
C LEU A 112 -2.30 -19.39 6.94
N ALA A 113 -3.10 -18.37 6.58
CA ALA A 113 -4.06 -17.76 7.51
C ALA A 113 -5.06 -18.79 8.04
N SER A 114 -5.64 -19.59 7.14
CA SER A 114 -6.56 -20.65 7.52
C SER A 114 -5.91 -21.70 8.41
N ALA A 115 -4.68 -22.13 8.10
CA ALA A 115 -3.97 -23.11 8.90
C ALA A 115 -3.72 -22.60 10.33
N ARG A 116 -3.27 -21.36 10.46
CA ARG A 116 -3.05 -20.71 11.76
C ARG A 116 -4.35 -20.54 12.55
N LEU A 117 -5.44 -20.13 11.88
CA LEU A 117 -6.78 -20.00 12.48
C LEU A 117 -7.32 -21.34 13.01
N ILE A 118 -7.17 -22.43 12.24
CA ILE A 118 -7.58 -23.78 12.66
C ILE A 118 -6.77 -24.25 13.88
N LEU A 119 -5.47 -23.95 13.92
CA LEU A 119 -4.59 -24.33 15.01
C LEU A 119 -4.71 -23.41 16.24
N GLY A 120 -5.26 -22.21 16.08
CA GLY A 120 -5.37 -21.19 17.13
C GLY A 120 -4.03 -20.56 17.54
N GLN A 121 -2.98 -20.70 16.74
CA GLN A 121 -1.63 -20.24 17.09
C GLN A 121 -0.81 -19.84 15.85
N ASP A 122 0.08 -18.85 16.04
CA ASP A 122 1.06 -18.42 15.05
C ASP A 122 2.17 -19.47 14.91
N VAL A 123 1.97 -20.41 13.98
CA VAL A 123 2.95 -21.46 13.64
C VAL A 123 3.41 -21.30 12.22
N SER A 124 4.72 -21.45 12.03
CA SER A 124 5.36 -21.53 10.70
C SER A 124 5.38 -22.98 10.20
N PRO A 125 5.11 -23.21 8.91
CA PRO A 125 5.08 -24.55 8.35
C PRO A 125 6.48 -25.17 8.32
N LYS A 126 6.56 -26.46 8.68
CA LYS A 126 7.78 -27.25 8.54
C LYS A 126 7.84 -27.92 7.16
N LEU A 127 8.96 -27.76 6.46
CA LEU A 127 9.17 -28.35 5.14
C LEU A 127 9.52 -29.84 5.21
N VAL A 128 8.61 -30.69 4.73
CA VAL A 128 8.75 -32.16 4.73
C VAL A 128 8.52 -32.73 3.33
N PRO A 129 9.11 -33.88 2.97
CA PRO A 129 8.78 -34.56 1.72
C PRO A 129 7.33 -35.07 1.72
N MET A 130 6.63 -34.97 0.60
CA MET A 130 5.25 -35.46 0.45
C MET A 130 5.03 -36.90 0.95
N ALA A 131 5.99 -37.81 0.70
CA ALA A 131 5.90 -39.20 1.15
C ALA A 131 5.63 -39.33 2.65
N GLN A 132 6.15 -38.41 3.46
CA GLN A 132 5.87 -38.45 4.90
C GLN A 132 4.47 -37.96 5.26
N ILE A 133 3.92 -37.03 4.48
CA ILE A 133 2.57 -36.52 4.68
C ILE A 133 1.57 -37.65 4.38
N GLU A 134 1.85 -38.43 3.34
CA GLU A 134 1.06 -39.59 2.90
C GLU A 134 1.14 -40.79 3.85
N ASP A 135 2.15 -40.85 4.74
CA ASP A 135 2.22 -41.86 5.81
C ASP A 135 1.08 -41.69 6.86
N ARG A 136 0.36 -40.56 6.85
CA ARG A 136 -0.78 -40.27 7.74
C ARG A 136 -2.12 -40.33 6.98
N PRO A 137 -3.24 -40.60 7.69
CA PRO A 137 -4.57 -40.48 7.10
C PRO A 137 -4.80 -39.10 6.49
N MET A 138 -5.40 -39.06 5.30
CA MET A 138 -5.70 -37.83 4.56
C MET A 138 -7.18 -37.47 4.66
N GLY A 139 -7.47 -36.23 5.02
CA GLY A 139 -8.83 -35.68 5.10
C GLY A 139 -9.18 -34.74 3.93
N PRO A 140 -10.43 -34.24 3.87
CA PRO A 140 -10.85 -33.26 2.88
C PRO A 140 -10.09 -31.93 3.04
N MET A 141 -10.09 -31.12 1.97
CA MET A 141 -9.45 -29.80 1.96
C MET A 141 -10.21 -28.83 2.87
N VAL A 142 -9.49 -28.00 3.61
CA VAL A 142 -10.05 -26.99 4.53
C VAL A 142 -9.49 -25.59 4.26
N GLY A 143 -10.16 -24.58 4.82
CA GLY A 143 -9.68 -23.21 4.84
C GLY A 143 -10.60 -22.19 4.16
N ILE A 144 -10.18 -20.94 4.14
CA ILE A 144 -10.92 -19.81 3.61
C ILE A 144 -10.43 -19.52 2.19
N VAL A 145 -11.30 -19.61 1.19
CA VAL A 145 -10.94 -19.32 -0.20
C VAL A 145 -10.55 -17.85 -0.36
N GLY A 146 -9.35 -17.59 -0.88
CA GLY A 146 -8.84 -16.23 -1.13
C GLY A 146 -8.22 -15.53 0.08
N ALA A 147 -8.20 -16.16 1.26
CA ALA A 147 -7.49 -15.60 2.42
C ALA A 147 -5.97 -15.55 2.17
N PRO A 148 -5.26 -14.61 2.83
CA PRO A 148 -3.86 -14.32 2.53
C PRO A 148 -2.90 -15.42 3.00
N ASN A 149 -1.76 -15.52 2.31
CA ASN A 149 -0.62 -16.33 2.75
C ASN A 149 0.45 -15.50 3.46
N ASP A 150 0.64 -14.24 3.05
CA ASP A 150 1.49 -13.30 3.78
C ASP A 150 0.70 -12.70 4.95
N LEU A 151 1.26 -12.87 6.15
CA LEU A 151 0.72 -12.40 7.42
C LEU A 151 1.76 -11.58 8.19
N ALA A 152 2.82 -11.11 7.54
CA ALA A 152 3.81 -10.24 8.16
C ALA A 152 3.23 -8.84 8.35
N PRO A 153 2.97 -8.38 9.60
CA PRO A 153 2.33 -7.09 9.81
C PRO A 153 3.29 -5.96 9.46
N ARG A 154 2.75 -4.95 8.78
CA ARG A 154 3.38 -3.68 8.45
C ARG A 154 2.59 -2.58 9.15
N THR A 155 3.23 -1.96 10.13
CA THR A 155 2.65 -0.89 10.96
C THR A 155 3.65 0.28 11.03
N PRO A 156 3.76 1.06 9.93
CA PRO A 156 4.67 2.22 9.89
C PRO A 156 4.32 3.24 10.98
N GLN A 157 5.30 4.06 11.38
CA GLN A 157 5.06 5.16 12.33
C GLN A 157 4.07 6.18 11.76
N THR A 158 4.26 6.56 10.50
CA THR A 158 3.34 7.41 9.75
C THR A 158 2.51 6.56 8.82
N THR A 159 1.19 6.67 8.93
CA THR A 159 0.26 5.95 8.07
C THR A 159 -0.44 6.94 7.15
N GLY A 160 -0.35 6.70 5.84
CA GLY A 160 -1.04 7.48 4.80
C GLY A 160 -2.05 6.64 4.04
N TRP A 161 -3.24 7.21 3.82
CA TRP A 161 -4.32 6.65 2.99
C TRP A 161 -4.88 7.75 2.09
N GLY A 162 -5.00 7.48 0.79
CA GLY A 162 -5.50 8.44 -0.18
C GLY A 162 -6.58 7.83 -1.06
N LEU A 163 -7.47 8.69 -1.56
CA LEU A 163 -8.43 8.34 -2.59
C LEU A 163 -8.45 9.43 -3.65
N CYS A 164 -8.17 9.03 -4.89
CA CYS A 164 -8.01 9.92 -6.02
C CYS A 164 -9.06 9.64 -7.08
N ASP A 165 -9.66 10.70 -7.60
CA ASP A 165 -10.33 10.69 -8.90
C ASP A 165 -9.36 11.20 -9.96
N ARG A 166 -9.30 10.49 -11.08
CA ARG A 166 -8.64 10.94 -12.31
C ARG A 166 -9.67 11.09 -13.42
N LEU A 167 -9.81 12.30 -13.93
CA LEU A 167 -10.65 12.57 -15.09
C LEU A 167 -10.02 12.02 -16.37
N GLY A 168 -10.83 11.36 -17.18
CA GLY A 168 -10.46 10.94 -18.52
C GLY A 168 -10.66 12.06 -19.55
N SER A 169 -10.18 11.83 -20.77
CA SER A 169 -10.29 12.78 -21.89
C SER A 169 -11.71 12.96 -22.43
N GLY A 170 -12.72 12.27 -21.87
CA GLY A 170 -14.09 12.20 -22.39
C GLY A 170 -15.00 13.38 -22.03
N GLY A 171 -14.47 14.45 -21.44
CA GLY A 171 -15.24 15.64 -21.09
C GLY A 171 -16.13 15.46 -19.85
N PRO A 172 -17.14 16.33 -19.64
CA PRO A 172 -17.92 16.42 -18.40
C PRO A 172 -18.77 15.19 -18.05
N GLN A 173 -18.95 14.27 -19.00
CA GLN A 173 -19.70 13.02 -18.84
C GLN A 173 -18.78 11.81 -18.60
N SER A 174 -17.46 12.02 -18.56
CA SER A 174 -16.53 10.93 -18.28
C SER A 174 -16.62 10.53 -16.80
N LYS A 175 -16.89 9.25 -16.55
CA LYS A 175 -16.78 8.67 -15.20
C LYS A 175 -15.31 8.78 -14.78
N PRO A 176 -15.00 9.45 -13.65
CA PRO A 176 -13.64 9.48 -13.14
C PRO A 176 -13.15 8.06 -12.80
N SER A 177 -11.87 7.78 -13.07
CA SER A 177 -11.21 6.57 -12.57
C SER A 177 -10.85 6.77 -11.11
N VAL A 178 -11.18 5.80 -10.26
CA VAL A 178 -10.92 5.86 -8.82
C VAL A 178 -9.68 5.05 -8.46
N THR A 179 -8.71 5.68 -7.81
CA THR A 179 -7.48 5.04 -7.32
C THR A 179 -7.39 5.17 -5.80
N VAL A 180 -7.23 4.04 -5.09
CA VAL A 180 -6.88 4.04 -3.66
C VAL A 180 -5.37 4.02 -3.50
N LEU A 181 -4.84 4.87 -2.63
CA LEU A 181 -3.43 4.96 -2.29
C LEU A 181 -3.21 4.54 -0.83
N GLY A 182 -2.18 3.74 -0.57
CA GLY A 182 -1.73 3.40 0.78
C GLY A 182 -0.21 3.58 0.90
N GLY A 183 0.22 4.14 2.03
CA GLY A 183 1.62 4.51 2.29
C GLY A 183 1.90 6.00 2.15
N ASP A 184 3.18 6.36 2.13
CA ASP A 184 3.60 7.75 2.00
C ASP A 184 3.36 8.27 0.57
N LEU A 185 2.93 9.52 0.47
CA LEU A 185 2.64 10.18 -0.80
C LEU A 185 3.79 11.10 -1.20
N GLU A 186 4.07 11.16 -2.51
CA GLU A 186 5.06 12.06 -3.09
C GLU A 186 4.38 12.98 -4.10
N LEU A 187 4.40 14.28 -3.82
CA LEU A 187 3.72 15.27 -4.65
C LEU A 187 4.50 15.61 -5.94
N GLY A 188 5.83 15.66 -5.85
CA GLY A 188 6.73 16.06 -6.93
C GLY A 188 6.35 17.39 -7.60
N ASP A 189 6.76 17.58 -8.86
CA ASP A 189 6.38 18.75 -9.68
C ASP A 189 5.08 18.51 -10.48
N TRP A 190 4.40 17.37 -10.26
CA TRP A 190 3.20 16.97 -11.01
C TRP A 190 1.91 17.11 -10.20
N SER A 191 1.99 17.23 -8.89
CA SER A 191 0.85 17.46 -8.00
C SER A 191 1.24 18.38 -6.86
N HIS A 192 0.24 19.01 -6.25
CA HIS A 192 0.43 19.91 -5.12
C HIS A 192 -0.75 19.82 -4.16
N GLU A 193 -0.50 20.16 -2.91
CA GLU A 193 -1.55 20.30 -1.92
C GLU A 193 -2.43 21.51 -2.26
N MET A 194 -3.75 21.30 -2.25
CA MET A 194 -4.74 22.33 -2.52
C MET A 194 -5.32 22.83 -1.20
N HIS A 195 -5.07 24.11 -0.94
CA HIS A 195 -5.57 24.83 0.22
C HIS A 195 -6.30 26.09 -0.16
N SER A 196 -7.29 26.51 0.63
CA SER A 196 -7.93 27.83 0.47
C SER A 196 -6.87 28.94 0.36
N PRO A 197 -6.92 29.81 -0.67
CA PRO A 197 -8.06 30.07 -1.55
C PRO A 197 -8.19 29.15 -2.78
N GLN A 198 -7.26 28.23 -3.02
CA GLN A 198 -7.38 27.27 -4.12
C GLN A 198 -8.52 26.29 -3.85
N ALA A 199 -9.34 26.03 -4.87
CA ALA A 199 -10.44 25.08 -4.77
C ALA A 199 -10.79 24.52 -6.15
N VAL A 200 -11.58 23.44 -6.17
CA VAL A 200 -12.20 22.94 -7.40
C VAL A 200 -13.71 22.86 -7.24
N LEU A 201 -14.44 23.25 -8.29
CA LEU A 201 -15.87 22.98 -8.39
C LEU A 201 -16.08 21.61 -9.04
N MET A 202 -16.79 20.74 -8.35
CA MET A 202 -17.08 19.40 -8.82
C MET A 202 -18.58 19.09 -8.72
N ASN A 203 -19.09 18.20 -9.56
CA ASN A 203 -20.49 17.78 -9.54
C ASN A 203 -20.64 16.33 -9.10
N TYR A 204 -21.71 16.06 -8.36
CA TYR A 204 -22.11 14.71 -7.98
C TYR A 204 -23.63 14.70 -7.71
N GLY A 205 -24.34 13.71 -8.26
CA GLY A 205 -25.78 13.55 -8.04
C GLY A 205 -26.64 14.76 -8.45
N GLY A 206 -26.19 15.53 -9.45
CA GLY A 206 -26.88 16.75 -9.91
C GLY A 206 -26.63 18.01 -9.07
N SER A 207 -25.81 17.93 -8.02
CA SER A 207 -25.41 19.07 -7.20
C SER A 207 -23.95 19.45 -7.44
N VAL A 208 -23.62 20.71 -7.17
CA VAL A 208 -22.25 21.23 -7.28
C VAL A 208 -21.67 21.40 -5.88
N TYR A 209 -20.41 21.01 -5.74
CA TYR A 209 -19.66 21.07 -4.50
C TYR A 209 -18.36 21.85 -4.75
N LEU A 210 -18.02 22.70 -3.79
CA LEU A 210 -16.69 23.24 -3.66
C LEU A 210 -15.83 22.25 -2.86
N VAL A 211 -14.68 21.86 -3.43
CA VAL A 211 -13.74 20.94 -2.80
C VAL A 211 -12.43 21.66 -2.52
N THR A 212 -12.00 21.64 -1.26
CA THR A 212 -10.72 22.17 -0.79
C THR A 212 -10.44 21.67 0.63
N ASP A 213 -9.17 21.66 1.07
CA ASP A 213 -8.77 21.39 2.46
C ASP A 213 -9.36 20.09 3.06
N GLY A 214 -9.56 19.04 2.27
CA GLY A 214 -10.15 17.75 2.69
C GLY A 214 -11.68 17.75 2.79
N HIS A 215 -12.34 18.85 2.43
CA HIS A 215 -13.76 19.07 2.63
C HIS A 215 -14.53 19.19 1.31
N ARG A 216 -15.84 18.95 1.38
CA ARG A 216 -16.80 19.31 0.34
C ARG A 216 -17.91 20.18 0.91
N SER A 217 -18.17 21.29 0.24
CA SER A 217 -19.22 22.23 0.63
C SER A 217 -20.24 22.37 -0.51
N LEU A 218 -21.52 22.08 -0.25
CA LEU A 218 -22.57 22.26 -1.25
C LEU A 218 -22.67 23.74 -1.65
N ILE A 219 -22.74 24.03 -2.95
CA ILE A 219 -22.90 25.38 -3.48
C ILE A 219 -23.95 25.39 -4.58
N ASP A 220 -24.85 26.38 -4.53
CA ASP A 220 -25.78 26.67 -5.62
C ASP A 220 -25.17 27.74 -6.53
N LEU A 221 -24.88 27.37 -7.78
CA LEU A 221 -24.33 28.30 -8.76
C LEU A 221 -25.33 29.37 -9.23
N ALA A 222 -26.63 29.20 -8.91
CA ALA A 222 -27.65 30.22 -9.13
C ALA A 222 -27.68 31.29 -8.02
N ASP A 223 -27.08 31.04 -6.86
CA ASP A 223 -26.97 32.00 -5.76
C ASP A 223 -25.90 33.05 -6.10
N ARG A 224 -26.34 34.16 -6.71
CA ARG A 224 -25.47 35.26 -7.14
C ARG A 224 -24.73 35.94 -5.98
N PRO A 225 -25.38 36.27 -4.84
CA PRO A 225 -24.66 36.81 -3.69
C PRO A 225 -23.48 35.96 -3.25
N VAL A 226 -23.64 34.64 -3.21
CA VAL A 226 -22.59 33.68 -2.84
C VAL A 226 -21.51 33.59 -3.91
N THR A 227 -21.89 33.33 -5.16
CA THR A 227 -20.92 33.15 -6.26
C THR A 227 -20.07 34.40 -6.51
N LEU A 228 -20.67 35.60 -6.49
CA LEU A 228 -19.93 36.86 -6.64
C LEU A 228 -18.95 37.09 -5.49
N ALA A 229 -19.36 36.81 -4.25
CA ALA A 229 -18.50 36.95 -3.07
C ALA A 229 -17.32 35.98 -3.07
N LEU A 230 -17.49 34.79 -3.67
CA LEU A 230 -16.44 33.79 -3.84
C LEU A 230 -15.58 34.04 -5.09
N GLY A 231 -15.89 35.06 -5.91
CA GLY A 231 -15.19 35.33 -7.17
C GLY A 231 -15.54 34.35 -8.31
N ILE A 232 -16.62 33.59 -8.19
CA ILE A 232 -17.06 32.59 -9.16
C ILE A 232 -17.93 33.25 -10.23
N GLN A 233 -17.46 33.25 -11.47
CA GLN A 233 -18.24 33.71 -12.62
C GLN A 233 -19.08 32.55 -13.19
N ALA A 234 -20.36 32.46 -12.79
CA ALA A 234 -21.24 31.32 -13.10
C ALA A 234 -21.33 30.93 -14.59
N GLY A 235 -21.07 31.85 -15.52
CA GLY A 235 -21.11 31.59 -16.96
C GLY A 235 -19.86 30.94 -17.57
N SER A 236 -18.72 30.97 -16.87
CA SER A 236 -17.43 30.49 -17.41
C SER A 236 -16.95 29.18 -16.77
N VAL A 237 -17.60 28.74 -15.69
CA VAL A 237 -17.13 27.57 -14.93
C VAL A 237 -17.89 26.31 -15.30
N ARG A 238 -17.15 25.23 -15.52
CA ARG A 238 -17.69 23.89 -15.74
C ARG A 238 -17.26 22.98 -14.60
N PRO A 239 -18.16 22.66 -13.65
CA PRO A 239 -17.84 21.73 -12.58
C PRO A 239 -17.41 20.36 -13.13
N ALA A 240 -16.31 19.82 -12.62
CA ALA A 240 -15.80 18.52 -13.02
C ALA A 240 -16.60 17.37 -12.40
N PRO A 241 -16.79 16.23 -13.07
CA PRO A 241 -17.47 15.10 -12.44
C PRO A 241 -16.66 14.53 -11.27
N MET A 242 -17.36 14.18 -10.20
CA MET A 242 -16.82 13.50 -9.02
C MET A 242 -17.37 12.08 -8.94
N SER A 243 -16.54 11.11 -8.57
CA SER A 243 -16.97 9.77 -8.27
C SER A 243 -17.75 9.73 -6.95
N LYS A 244 -18.57 8.69 -6.76
CA LYS A 244 -19.17 8.38 -5.45
C LYS A 244 -18.09 8.21 -4.37
N ALA A 245 -16.94 7.69 -4.75
CA ALA A 245 -15.85 7.39 -3.84
C ALA A 245 -15.20 8.64 -3.28
N LEU A 246 -14.86 9.60 -4.14
CA LEU A 246 -14.32 10.89 -3.69
C LEU A 246 -15.37 11.70 -2.93
N PHE A 247 -16.63 11.64 -3.35
CA PHE A 247 -17.74 12.29 -2.63
C PHE A 247 -17.90 11.79 -1.19
N GLU A 248 -17.84 10.49 -0.97
CA GLU A 248 -17.93 9.90 0.36
C GLU A 248 -16.64 10.04 1.18
N ALA A 249 -15.50 10.25 0.52
CA ALA A 249 -14.19 10.43 1.17
C ALA A 249 -13.94 11.86 1.66
N LEU A 250 -14.50 12.87 0.98
CA LEU A 250 -14.44 14.27 1.40
C LEU A 250 -15.38 14.56 2.57
N ILE A 251 -14.88 15.26 3.58
CA ILE A 251 -15.64 15.62 4.78
C ILE A 251 -16.73 16.64 4.40
N PRO A 252 -18.02 16.35 4.62
CA PRO A 252 -19.08 17.30 4.31
C PRO A 252 -19.05 18.48 5.29
N THR A 253 -19.14 19.69 4.76
CA THR A 253 -19.39 20.91 5.55
C THR A 253 -20.83 21.38 5.35
N ALA A 254 -21.25 22.38 6.13
CA ALA A 254 -22.54 23.02 5.88
C ALA A 254 -22.52 23.75 4.52
N PRO A 255 -23.66 23.83 3.81
CA PRO A 255 -23.76 24.49 2.52
C PRO A 255 -23.24 25.94 2.55
N LEU A 256 -22.54 26.34 1.48
CA LEU A 256 -22.12 27.71 1.24
C LEU A 256 -23.33 28.51 0.75
N ARG A 257 -23.92 29.26 1.68
CA ARG A 257 -25.04 30.15 1.45
C ARG A 257 -24.84 31.43 2.26
N VAL A 258 -25.54 32.50 1.88
CA VAL A 258 -25.61 33.72 2.71
C VAL A 258 -26.03 33.32 4.13
N PRO A 259 -25.28 33.70 5.17
CA PRO A 259 -25.66 33.40 6.55
C PRO A 259 -27.04 33.98 6.89
N ALA A 260 -27.82 33.24 7.67
CA ALA A 260 -29.11 33.72 8.15
C ALA A 260 -28.89 34.76 9.25
N VAL A 261 -29.19 36.03 8.95
CA VAL A 261 -29.11 37.14 9.91
C VAL A 261 -30.42 37.21 10.72
N PRO A 262 -30.38 37.14 12.07
CA PRO A 262 -31.57 37.31 12.89
C PRO A 262 -32.16 38.72 12.79
N ASN A 263 -33.47 38.86 12.65
CA ASN A 263 -34.18 40.15 12.55
C ASN A 263 -33.57 41.12 11.52
N ALA A 264 -33.18 40.62 10.34
CA ALA A 264 -32.58 41.40 9.26
C ALA A 264 -33.33 42.73 8.98
N GLY A 265 -32.60 43.84 8.93
CA GLY A 265 -33.13 45.20 8.78
C GLY A 265 -33.78 45.79 10.04
N GLY A 266 -33.97 45.00 11.10
CA GLY A 266 -34.52 45.44 12.38
C GLY A 266 -33.54 46.27 13.22
N PRO A 267 -34.03 47.05 14.19
CA PRO A 267 -33.19 47.88 15.04
C PRO A 267 -32.29 47.02 15.93
N VAL A 268 -31.10 47.55 16.25
CA VAL A 268 -30.20 46.98 17.26
C VAL A 268 -30.04 47.97 18.42
N GLY A 269 -29.88 47.45 19.64
CA GLY A 269 -29.89 48.27 20.86
C GLY A 269 -28.66 49.16 21.07
N TYR A 270 -27.62 48.99 20.25
CA TYR A 270 -26.33 49.69 20.32
C TYR A 270 -26.08 50.56 19.09
N ALA A 271 -27.11 50.83 18.28
CA ALA A 271 -26.99 51.75 17.15
C ALA A 271 -26.82 53.20 17.66
N GLU A 272 -25.81 53.89 17.17
CA GLU A 272 -25.49 55.27 17.55
C GLU A 272 -25.30 56.16 16.32
N ALA A 273 -25.21 57.48 16.51
CA ALA A 273 -25.01 58.41 15.40
C ALA A 273 -23.71 58.14 14.60
N GLN A 274 -22.66 57.68 15.29
CA GLN A 274 -21.37 57.34 14.69
C GLN A 274 -21.35 55.91 14.10
N LEU A 275 -22.31 55.07 14.47
CA LEU A 275 -22.47 53.69 13.99
C LEU A 275 -23.96 53.40 13.72
N PRO A 276 -24.54 53.95 12.62
CA PRO A 276 -25.97 53.83 12.32
C PRO A 276 -26.30 52.46 11.69
N VAL A 277 -26.03 51.40 12.44
CA VAL A 277 -26.23 50.01 12.02
C VAL A 277 -27.65 49.53 12.32
N VAL A 278 -28.12 48.59 11.50
CA VAL A 278 -29.28 47.74 11.75
C VAL A 278 -28.81 46.28 11.72
N SER A 279 -29.67 45.35 12.11
CA SER A 279 -29.31 43.93 12.02
C SER A 279 -29.02 43.55 10.57
N GLY A 280 -27.84 42.98 10.31
CA GLY A 280 -27.35 42.65 8.98
C GLY A 280 -26.47 43.70 8.33
N SER A 281 -26.29 44.88 8.93
CA SER A 281 -25.34 45.87 8.44
C SER A 281 -23.91 45.31 8.49
N VAL A 282 -23.17 45.48 7.40
CA VAL A 282 -21.75 45.13 7.32
C VAL A 282 -20.92 46.37 7.63
N VAL A 283 -20.00 46.23 8.57
CA VAL A 283 -19.11 47.30 9.03
C VAL A 283 -17.67 46.92 8.68
N ARG A 284 -16.94 47.83 8.04
CA ARG A 284 -15.51 47.73 7.78
C ARG A 284 -14.75 48.59 8.78
N SER A 285 -13.72 48.01 9.37
CA SER A 285 -12.78 48.65 10.27
C SER A 285 -11.35 48.24 9.88
N VAL A 286 -10.36 48.75 10.59
CA VAL A 286 -8.94 48.44 10.39
C VAL A 286 -8.34 47.90 11.69
N SER A 287 -7.54 46.84 11.60
CA SER A 287 -6.75 46.34 12.73
C SER A 287 -5.51 47.18 12.97
N ALA A 288 -4.83 46.92 14.09
CA ALA A 288 -3.62 47.65 14.50
C ALA A 288 -2.46 47.54 13.48
N ASP A 289 -2.43 46.47 12.68
CA ASP A 289 -1.47 46.23 11.59
C ASP A 289 -1.93 46.82 10.24
N GLY A 290 -3.04 47.54 10.21
CA GLY A 290 -3.60 48.19 9.02
C GLY A 290 -4.40 47.27 8.10
N GLN A 291 -4.64 46.00 8.46
CA GLN A 291 -5.49 45.11 7.68
C GLN A 291 -6.98 45.45 7.83
N GLN A 292 -7.77 45.22 6.80
CA GLN A 292 -9.21 45.40 6.87
C GLN A 292 -9.85 44.29 7.70
N GLN A 293 -10.77 44.66 8.60
CA GLN A 293 -11.60 43.75 9.36
C GLN A 293 -13.06 44.04 9.06
N PHE A 294 -13.86 42.99 8.93
CA PHE A 294 -15.27 43.09 8.65
C PHE A 294 -16.09 42.56 9.80
N PHE A 295 -17.17 43.27 10.13
CA PHE A 295 -18.10 42.90 11.18
C PHE A 295 -19.52 42.89 10.61
N VAL A 296 -20.38 42.04 11.16
CA VAL A 296 -21.83 42.13 10.94
C VAL A 296 -22.51 42.56 12.23
N ALA A 297 -23.43 43.51 12.15
CA ALA A 297 -24.30 43.87 13.26
C ALA A 297 -25.42 42.83 13.42
N LEU A 298 -25.60 42.32 14.64
CA LEU A 298 -26.66 41.38 15.01
C LEU A 298 -27.45 41.96 16.19
N PRO A 299 -28.65 41.46 16.51
CA PRO A 299 -29.43 42.02 17.63
C PRO A 299 -28.71 41.98 18.99
N ALA A 300 -27.83 40.99 19.18
CA ALA A 300 -27.07 40.79 20.41
C ALA A 300 -25.70 41.48 20.44
N GLY A 301 -25.21 42.02 19.31
CA GLY A 301 -23.87 42.58 19.20
C GLY A 301 -23.26 42.41 17.81
N MET A 302 -22.04 42.90 17.64
CA MET A 302 -21.26 42.73 16.42
C MET A 302 -20.48 41.42 16.43
N GLN A 303 -20.39 40.77 15.28
CA GLN A 303 -19.59 39.57 15.06
C GLN A 303 -18.51 39.85 14.01
N LEU A 304 -17.26 39.50 14.30
CA LEU A 304 -16.18 39.49 13.31
C LEU A 304 -16.45 38.41 12.24
N ILE A 305 -16.36 38.80 10.97
CA ILE A 305 -16.65 37.93 9.82
C ILE A 305 -15.51 37.97 8.78
N PRO A 306 -15.31 36.88 8.01
CA PRO A 306 -14.42 36.90 6.85
C PRO A 306 -14.88 37.86 5.75
N GLU A 307 -13.96 38.28 4.89
CA GLU A 307 -14.25 39.15 3.75
C GLU A 307 -15.31 38.54 2.82
N THR A 308 -15.25 37.24 2.56
CA THR A 308 -16.26 36.55 1.73
C THR A 308 -17.66 36.69 2.32
N VAL A 309 -17.82 36.54 3.64
CA VAL A 309 -19.11 36.67 4.31
C VAL A 309 -19.58 38.13 4.25
N ALA A 310 -18.68 39.09 4.42
CA ALA A 310 -18.97 40.51 4.27
C ALA A 310 -19.47 40.83 2.86
N LEU A 311 -18.83 40.27 1.82
CA LEU A 311 -19.26 40.39 0.43
C LEU A 311 -20.60 39.67 0.19
N MET A 312 -20.82 38.47 0.74
CA MET A 312 -22.09 37.74 0.62
C MET A 312 -23.25 38.55 1.20
N LEU A 313 -23.08 39.10 2.41
CA LEU A 313 -24.08 39.93 3.07
C LEU A 313 -24.27 41.25 2.31
N SER A 314 -23.21 41.87 1.81
CA SER A 314 -23.32 43.10 1.01
C SER A 314 -24.06 42.87 -0.32
N ASN A 315 -23.83 41.73 -0.97
CA ASN A 315 -24.52 41.37 -2.22
C ASN A 315 -25.99 40.99 -1.99
N ALA A 316 -26.31 40.40 -0.85
CA ALA A 316 -27.67 40.01 -0.49
C ALA A 316 -28.50 41.15 0.15
N ASP A 317 -27.81 42.15 0.69
CA ASP A 317 -28.35 43.30 1.43
C ASP A 317 -29.48 42.96 2.43
N PRO A 318 -29.25 42.08 3.42
CA PRO A 318 -30.26 41.79 4.43
C PRO A 318 -30.60 43.02 5.28
N SER A 319 -29.71 44.02 5.33
CA SER A 319 -29.92 45.27 6.07
C SER A 319 -30.89 46.25 5.39
N GLY A 320 -31.03 46.14 4.06
CA GLY A 320 -31.73 47.13 3.22
C GLY A 320 -31.04 48.49 3.15
N GLN A 321 -29.81 48.63 3.66
CA GLN A 321 -29.04 49.88 3.65
C GLN A 321 -28.17 50.03 2.41
N GLY A 322 -27.91 48.93 1.67
CA GLY A 322 -27.21 48.95 0.38
C GLY A 322 -25.75 49.44 0.43
N ARG A 323 -25.10 49.46 1.60
CA ARG A 323 -23.69 49.90 1.73
C ARG A 323 -22.97 49.23 2.90
N VAL A 324 -21.66 49.05 2.73
CA VAL A 324 -20.73 48.76 3.84
C VAL A 324 -20.44 50.07 4.57
N LEU A 325 -20.58 50.07 5.90
CA LEU A 325 -20.29 51.23 6.74
C LEU A 325 -18.83 51.20 7.19
N ASP A 326 -18.13 52.33 7.11
CA ASP A 326 -16.81 52.48 7.70
C ASP A 326 -16.93 52.94 9.16
N ALA A 327 -16.22 52.27 10.07
CA ALA A 327 -16.19 52.63 11.48
C ALA A 327 -14.75 52.66 11.99
N ALA A 328 -14.46 53.60 12.89
CA ALA A 328 -13.17 53.65 13.57
C ALA A 328 -13.04 52.46 14.55
N PRO A 329 -11.81 51.96 14.80
CA PRO A 329 -11.62 50.78 15.65
C PRO A 329 -12.20 50.91 17.06
N HIS A 330 -12.14 52.11 17.66
CA HIS A 330 -12.72 52.35 18.99
C HIS A 330 -14.25 52.25 18.99
N VAL A 331 -14.91 52.76 17.95
CA VAL A 331 -16.38 52.67 17.80
C VAL A 331 -16.81 51.20 17.70
N VAL A 332 -16.02 50.38 17.01
CA VAL A 332 -16.29 48.92 16.91
C VAL A 332 -16.02 48.20 18.22
N ALA A 333 -15.00 48.62 18.97
CA ALA A 333 -14.63 48.05 20.26
C ALA A 333 -15.66 48.34 21.36
N ASP A 334 -16.33 49.50 21.30
CA ASP A 334 -17.34 49.90 22.27
C ASP A 334 -18.68 49.16 22.10
N ALA A 335 -18.93 48.58 20.91
CA ALA A 335 -20.13 47.80 20.66
C ALA A 335 -20.08 46.42 21.33
N PRO A 336 -21.24 45.87 21.78
CA PRO A 336 -21.31 44.51 22.30
C PRO A 336 -20.81 43.49 21.26
N GLN A 337 -20.12 42.44 21.71
CA GLN A 337 -19.66 41.34 20.85
C GLN A 337 -20.64 40.17 20.91
N ALA A 338 -20.96 39.57 19.77
CA ALA A 338 -21.85 38.41 19.69
C ALA A 338 -21.40 37.39 18.64
N VAL A 339 -21.90 36.17 18.76
CA VAL A 339 -21.75 35.11 17.75
C VAL A 339 -23.14 34.68 17.32
N GLY A 340 -23.55 35.05 16.10
CA GLY A 340 -24.83 34.70 15.51
C GLY A 340 -24.79 33.46 14.63
N PHE A 341 -23.66 33.21 13.96
CA PHE A 341 -23.49 32.03 13.09
C PHE A 341 -22.04 31.60 12.99
N ASP A 342 -21.81 30.33 12.66
CA ASP A 342 -20.48 29.78 12.45
C ASP A 342 -19.86 30.28 11.13
N VAL A 343 -18.78 31.05 11.27
CA VAL A 343 -18.00 31.63 10.17
C VAL A 343 -16.84 30.75 9.74
N SER A 344 -16.46 29.74 10.53
CA SER A 344 -15.26 28.92 10.30
C SER A 344 -15.33 28.10 9.01
N LYS A 345 -16.55 27.80 8.55
CA LYS A 345 -16.82 27.06 7.31
C LYS A 345 -16.67 27.87 6.02
N TYR A 346 -16.61 29.20 6.10
CA TYR A 346 -16.53 30.07 4.92
C TYR A 346 -15.06 30.32 4.54
N PRO A 347 -14.70 30.29 3.24
CA PRO A 347 -13.37 30.69 2.79
C PRO A 347 -13.05 32.11 3.25
N ARG A 348 -11.79 32.41 3.59
CA ARG A 348 -11.44 33.73 4.14
C ARG A 348 -11.53 34.87 3.12
N GLY A 349 -11.25 34.57 1.85
CA GLY A 349 -11.29 35.50 0.72
C GLY A 349 -11.80 34.83 -0.56
N PRO A 350 -11.80 35.54 -1.70
CA PRO A 350 -12.19 34.99 -3.00
C PRO A 350 -11.38 33.74 -3.36
N LEU A 351 -12.01 32.84 -4.12
CA LEU A 351 -11.43 31.56 -4.47
C LEU A 351 -10.62 31.63 -5.78
N THR A 352 -9.57 30.82 -5.84
CA THR A 352 -8.83 30.51 -7.06
C THR A 352 -9.25 29.13 -7.54
N LEU A 353 -10.09 29.07 -8.56
CA LEU A 353 -10.56 27.79 -9.10
C LEU A 353 -9.49 27.12 -9.95
N LEU A 354 -9.14 25.88 -9.62
CA LEU A 354 -8.20 25.06 -10.38
C LEU A 354 -8.86 24.48 -11.64
N ASP A 355 -8.15 24.53 -12.76
CA ASP A 355 -8.62 23.97 -14.03
C ASP A 355 -8.34 22.47 -14.11
N LYS A 356 -9.42 21.68 -14.09
CA LYS A 356 -9.36 20.22 -14.17
C LYS A 356 -9.02 19.69 -15.56
N ALA A 357 -9.01 20.54 -16.60
CA ALA A 357 -8.45 20.17 -17.90
C ALA A 357 -6.91 20.15 -17.85
N VAL A 358 -6.29 20.99 -17.02
CA VAL A 358 -4.84 21.02 -16.79
C VAL A 358 -4.44 20.01 -15.72
N GLU A 359 -5.22 19.92 -14.64
CA GLU A 359 -4.97 19.07 -13.48
C GLU A 359 -6.12 18.07 -13.25
N PRO A 360 -6.18 17.00 -14.06
CA PRO A 360 -7.30 16.04 -14.06
C PRO A 360 -7.38 15.18 -12.79
N VAL A 361 -6.37 15.21 -11.91
CA VAL A 361 -6.37 14.44 -10.68
C VAL A 361 -6.82 15.32 -9.52
N THR A 362 -7.74 14.79 -8.71
CA THR A 362 -8.13 15.36 -7.41
C THR A 362 -8.16 14.24 -6.38
N CYS A 363 -7.40 14.38 -5.30
CA CYS A 363 -7.32 13.37 -4.24
C CYS A 363 -7.70 13.96 -2.90
N VAL A 364 -8.31 13.16 -2.03
CA VAL A 364 -8.31 13.40 -0.59
C VAL A 364 -7.29 12.47 0.05
N VAL A 365 -6.46 13.02 0.91
CA VAL A 365 -5.37 12.33 1.58
C VAL A 365 -5.58 12.46 3.08
N TRP A 366 -5.59 11.32 3.76
CA TRP A 366 -5.58 11.21 5.19
C TRP A 366 -4.23 10.67 5.64
N SER A 367 -3.62 11.30 6.64
CA SER A 367 -2.37 10.79 7.23
C SER A 367 -2.33 10.98 8.73
N LYS A 368 -1.67 10.07 9.43
CA LYS A 368 -1.49 10.15 10.87
C LYS A 368 -0.17 9.54 11.31
N ASP A 369 0.61 10.32 12.06
CA ASP A 369 1.75 9.81 12.82
C ASP A 369 1.28 9.21 14.16
N ALA A 370 1.91 8.12 14.58
CA ALA A 370 1.59 7.41 15.83
C ALA A 370 1.74 8.28 17.09
N ASN A 371 2.63 9.28 17.05
CA ASN A 371 2.91 10.20 18.16
C ASN A 371 2.01 11.45 18.15
N GLU A 372 1.27 11.69 17.06
CA GLU A 372 0.35 12.82 16.96
C GLU A 372 -1.04 12.45 17.50
N ALA A 373 -1.67 13.40 18.20
CA ALA A 373 -3.04 13.19 18.70
C ALA A 373 -4.07 13.18 17.55
N GLN A 374 -3.91 14.09 16.59
CA GLN A 374 -4.82 14.26 15.46
C GLN A 374 -4.25 13.62 14.18
N ALA A 375 -5.11 13.38 13.20
CA ALA A 375 -4.74 13.09 11.83
C ALA A 375 -4.77 14.39 11.01
N SER A 376 -4.15 14.38 9.84
CA SER A 376 -4.26 15.44 8.84
C SER A 376 -5.09 14.95 7.67
N VAL A 377 -6.00 15.80 7.20
CA VAL A 377 -6.81 15.56 6.00
C VAL A 377 -6.56 16.70 5.03
N ARG A 378 -6.15 16.34 3.81
CA ARG A 378 -5.65 17.28 2.80
C ARG A 378 -6.30 16.98 1.48
N THR A 379 -6.46 18.00 0.62
CA THR A 379 -6.79 17.76 -0.78
C THR A 379 -5.55 17.97 -1.63
N VAL A 380 -5.36 17.14 -2.64
CA VAL A 380 -4.27 17.24 -3.61
C VAL A 380 -4.84 17.40 -5.00
N SER A 381 -4.24 18.28 -5.80
CA SER A 381 -4.58 18.50 -7.20
C SER A 381 -3.33 18.30 -8.08
N GLY A 382 -3.50 17.76 -9.28
CA GLY A 382 -2.34 17.60 -10.18
C GLY A 382 -2.61 16.95 -11.52
N ARG A 383 -1.52 16.81 -12.28
CA ARG A 383 -1.46 16.12 -13.57
C ARG A 383 -1.39 14.60 -13.42
N ARG A 384 -0.91 14.13 -12.28
CA ARG A 384 -0.71 12.72 -11.91
C ARG A 384 -1.11 12.51 -10.46
N ILE A 385 -1.33 11.26 -10.08
CA ILE A 385 -1.54 10.86 -8.69
C ILE A 385 -0.26 11.11 -7.86
N PRO A 386 -0.38 11.39 -6.55
CA PRO A 386 0.74 11.76 -5.69
C PRO A 386 1.58 10.56 -5.25
N ILE A 387 2.20 9.87 -6.21
CA ILE A 387 3.14 8.77 -5.97
C ILE A 387 4.42 9.02 -6.79
N PRO A 388 5.56 8.41 -6.42
CA PRO A 388 6.78 8.54 -7.22
C PRO A 388 6.55 8.06 -8.65
N VAL A 389 7.06 8.80 -9.65
CA VAL A 389 6.84 8.45 -11.07
C VAL A 389 7.41 7.07 -11.41
N SER A 390 8.49 6.64 -10.75
CA SER A 390 9.06 5.30 -10.90
C SER A 390 8.15 4.18 -10.41
N GLU A 391 7.12 4.51 -9.62
CA GLU A 391 6.19 3.57 -9.01
C GLU A 391 4.84 3.50 -9.76
N GLU A 392 4.58 4.36 -10.76
CA GLU A 392 3.37 4.29 -11.60
C GLU A 392 3.11 2.89 -12.19
N PRO A 393 4.12 2.11 -12.66
CA PRO A 393 3.89 0.75 -13.14
C PRO A 393 3.39 -0.24 -12.08
N LYS A 394 3.48 0.10 -10.78
CA LYS A 394 2.98 -0.73 -9.68
C LYS A 394 1.52 -0.43 -9.31
N VAL A 395 0.89 0.57 -9.94
CA VAL A 395 -0.55 0.80 -9.79
C VAL A 395 -1.28 -0.40 -10.39
N MET A 396 -2.01 -1.12 -9.54
CA MET A 396 -2.72 -2.33 -9.94
C MET A 396 -4.15 -2.01 -10.29
N ARG A 397 -4.60 -2.49 -11.46
CA ARG A 397 -6.00 -2.40 -11.86
C ARG A 397 -6.82 -3.50 -11.18
N MET A 398 -7.91 -3.09 -10.55
CA MET A 398 -8.79 -3.97 -9.80
C MET A 398 -9.86 -4.57 -10.71
N VAL A 399 -10.00 -5.90 -10.69
CA VAL A 399 -11.02 -6.61 -11.47
C VAL A 399 -12.44 -6.21 -11.02
N SER A 400 -12.62 -5.99 -9.72
CA SER A 400 -13.89 -5.60 -9.10
C SER A 400 -14.30 -4.14 -9.34
N GLY A 401 -13.38 -3.27 -9.77
CA GLY A 401 -13.67 -1.84 -9.97
C GLY A 401 -14.79 -1.58 -11.01
N GLN A 402 -14.94 -2.51 -11.96
CA GLN A 402 -16.01 -2.42 -12.97
C GLN A 402 -17.43 -2.56 -12.39
N ALA A 403 -17.59 -3.10 -11.18
CA ALA A 403 -18.88 -3.34 -10.54
C ALA A 403 -19.42 -2.13 -9.73
N ASN A 404 -18.83 -0.93 -9.86
CA ASN A 404 -19.23 0.34 -9.22
C ASN A 404 -19.22 0.40 -7.68
N ASP A 405 -18.79 -0.66 -6.98
CA ASP A 405 -18.70 -0.72 -5.51
C ASP A 405 -17.25 -0.91 -4.98
N ALA A 406 -16.25 -0.72 -5.82
CA ALA A 406 -14.84 -0.73 -5.46
C ALA A 406 -14.05 0.28 -6.30
N ALA A 407 -12.84 0.63 -5.87
CA ALA A 407 -11.91 1.43 -6.66
C ALA A 407 -11.49 0.68 -7.94
N ASP A 408 -11.21 1.44 -8.99
CA ASP A 408 -10.72 0.92 -10.27
C ASP A 408 -9.26 0.47 -10.18
N GLU A 409 -8.49 1.16 -9.33
CA GLU A 409 -7.06 0.97 -9.16
C GLU A 409 -6.64 1.04 -7.69
N VAL A 410 -5.54 0.38 -7.35
CA VAL A 410 -4.90 0.46 -6.03
C VAL A 410 -3.40 0.62 -6.19
N TYR A 411 -2.81 1.46 -5.35
CA TYR A 411 -1.38 1.56 -5.15
C TYR A 411 -1.05 1.41 -3.67
N LEU A 412 -0.23 0.42 -3.33
CA LEU A 412 0.29 0.20 -1.98
C LEU A 412 1.80 0.40 -2.03
N GLY A 413 2.25 1.57 -1.58
CA GLY A 413 3.67 1.95 -1.61
C GLY A 413 4.50 1.27 -0.53
N ALA A 414 5.82 1.54 -0.58
CA ALA A 414 6.71 1.25 0.54
C ALA A 414 6.21 2.00 1.79
N GLY A 415 6.11 1.31 2.93
CA GLY A 415 5.51 1.89 4.14
C GLY A 415 3.98 1.85 4.16
N SER A 416 3.30 1.18 3.23
CA SER A 416 1.87 0.91 3.37
C SER A 416 1.57 -0.02 4.55
N ALA A 417 0.63 0.39 5.40
CA ALA A 417 0.16 -0.42 6.51
C ALA A 417 -0.79 -1.52 6.00
N ASN A 418 -0.64 -2.74 6.53
CA ASN A 418 -1.53 -3.86 6.19
C ASN A 418 -2.39 -4.34 7.38
N PHE A 419 -2.01 -4.05 8.62
CA PHE A 419 -2.83 -4.31 9.79
C PHE A 419 -3.42 -3.00 10.31
N VAL A 420 -4.71 -2.81 10.04
CA VAL A 420 -5.39 -1.54 10.26
C VAL A 420 -6.60 -1.68 11.16
N GLN A 421 -6.84 -0.64 11.96
CA GLN A 421 -8.07 -0.42 12.69
C GLN A 421 -8.80 0.76 12.08
N VAL A 422 -10.06 0.53 11.72
CA VAL A 422 -10.87 1.55 11.07
C VAL A 422 -11.25 2.65 12.06
N THR A 423 -11.17 3.89 11.57
CA THR A 423 -11.53 5.13 12.28
C THR A 423 -12.39 6.03 11.38
N GLY A 424 -12.99 7.08 11.97
CA GLY A 424 -13.57 8.18 11.19
C GLY A 424 -12.49 8.97 10.44
N VAL A 425 -12.89 9.66 9.39
CA VAL A 425 -11.99 10.45 8.53
C VAL A 425 -11.56 11.76 9.21
N GLU A 426 -12.30 12.23 10.21
CA GLU A 426 -12.04 13.48 10.91
C GLU A 426 -10.68 13.46 11.65
N PRO A 427 -9.93 14.59 11.65
CA PRO A 427 -8.65 14.73 12.33
C PRO A 427 -8.61 14.21 13.78
N ASP A 428 -9.65 14.47 14.55
CA ASP A 428 -9.73 14.17 15.98
C ASP A 428 -10.53 12.90 16.31
N SER A 429 -10.84 12.07 15.29
CA SER A 429 -11.74 10.93 15.47
C SER A 429 -11.28 9.96 16.57
N PRO A 430 -12.07 9.79 17.65
CA PRO A 430 -11.76 8.85 18.72
C PRO A 430 -12.14 7.41 18.37
N ARG A 431 -12.84 7.19 17.25
CA ARG A 431 -13.42 5.89 16.87
C ARG A 431 -12.35 4.81 16.68
N ARG A 432 -12.63 3.62 17.23
CA ARG A 432 -11.84 2.39 17.12
C ARG A 432 -12.81 1.27 16.79
N GLU A 433 -13.06 1.07 15.50
CA GLU A 433 -14.08 0.12 15.05
C GLU A 433 -13.43 -1.25 14.78
N SER A 434 -13.79 -1.86 13.66
CA SER A 434 -13.30 -3.16 13.20
C SER A 434 -11.81 -3.17 12.81
N LEU A 435 -11.20 -4.35 12.90
CA LEU A 435 -9.85 -4.65 12.45
C LEU A 435 -9.86 -5.30 11.06
N TRP A 436 -8.88 -4.92 10.24
CA TRP A 436 -8.74 -5.39 8.88
C TRP A 436 -7.30 -5.73 8.56
N TRP A 437 -7.15 -6.76 7.75
CA TRP A 437 -5.92 -7.08 7.05
C TRP A 437 -6.03 -6.61 5.59
N ILE A 438 -5.07 -5.84 5.11
CA ILE A 438 -5.00 -5.38 3.71
C ILE A 438 -3.93 -6.22 3.01
N GLY A 439 -4.36 -7.12 2.11
CA GLY A 439 -3.44 -7.90 1.30
C GLY A 439 -2.67 -7.03 0.31
N ASP A 440 -1.51 -7.51 -0.16
CA ASP A 440 -0.66 -6.78 -1.11
C ASP A 440 -1.36 -6.50 -2.45
N THR A 441 -2.42 -7.24 -2.77
CA THR A 441 -3.28 -7.03 -3.94
C THR A 441 -4.36 -5.96 -3.72
N GLY A 442 -4.40 -5.30 -2.55
CA GLY A 442 -5.43 -4.31 -2.20
C GLY A 442 -6.76 -4.91 -1.75
N VAL A 443 -6.86 -6.22 -1.50
CA VAL A 443 -8.06 -6.84 -0.95
C VAL A 443 -8.08 -6.67 0.58
N ARG A 444 -9.20 -6.23 1.15
CA ARG A 444 -9.38 -6.11 2.60
C ARG A 444 -10.07 -7.34 3.18
N PHE A 445 -9.53 -7.88 4.26
CA PHE A 445 -10.07 -9.03 4.97
C PHE A 445 -10.41 -8.61 6.40
N GLY A 446 -11.68 -8.75 6.79
CA GLY A 446 -12.08 -8.43 8.17
C GLY A 446 -11.48 -9.46 9.13
N ILE A 447 -11.04 -9.02 10.30
CA ILE A 447 -10.55 -9.91 11.36
C ILE A 447 -11.66 -10.02 12.40
N ASP A 448 -12.11 -11.24 12.68
CA ASP A 448 -13.14 -11.46 13.69
C ASP A 448 -12.62 -11.12 15.09
N VAL A 449 -13.35 -10.23 15.76
CA VAL A 449 -13.11 -9.78 17.14
C VAL A 449 -14.27 -10.17 18.07
N ALA A 450 -15.37 -10.69 17.53
CA ALA A 450 -16.60 -10.98 18.27
C ALA A 450 -16.52 -12.32 19.04
N GLY A 451 -15.75 -13.30 18.55
CA GLY A 451 -15.39 -14.50 19.29
C GLY A 451 -14.06 -14.33 20.00
N GLN A 452 -14.03 -14.30 21.35
CA GLN A 452 -12.83 -14.20 22.20
C GLN A 452 -11.63 -13.52 21.50
N GLY A 453 -11.76 -12.27 21.04
CA GLY A 453 -10.92 -11.67 19.98
C GLY A 453 -9.38 -11.78 20.13
N SER A 454 -8.87 -12.09 21.31
CA SER A 454 -7.47 -12.49 21.50
C SER A 454 -7.07 -13.75 20.72
N THR A 455 -7.98 -14.70 20.46
CA THR A 455 -7.64 -15.99 19.82
C THR A 455 -7.40 -15.84 18.33
N THR A 456 -8.24 -15.11 17.59
CA THR A 456 -8.05 -14.85 16.15
C THR A 456 -6.78 -14.04 15.90
N GLN A 457 -6.55 -12.97 16.67
CA GLN A 457 -5.33 -12.18 16.55
C GLN A 457 -4.09 -12.99 16.93
N GLN A 458 -4.16 -13.80 18.00
CA GLN A 458 -3.05 -14.67 18.41
C GLN A 458 -2.74 -15.72 17.35
N ALA A 459 -3.76 -16.33 16.75
CA ALA A 459 -3.60 -17.28 15.67
C ALA A 459 -2.87 -16.63 14.48
N LEU A 460 -3.29 -15.43 14.09
CA LEU A 460 -2.69 -14.70 12.98
C LEU A 460 -1.32 -14.07 13.29
N GLY A 461 -0.84 -14.12 14.53
CA GLY A 461 0.43 -13.50 14.95
C GLY A 461 0.35 -11.98 15.19
N LEU A 462 -0.85 -11.46 15.43
CA LEU A 462 -1.15 -10.02 15.52
C LEU A 462 -1.37 -9.52 16.96
N LYS A 463 -1.41 -10.41 17.95
CA LYS A 463 -1.75 -10.06 19.35
C LYS A 463 -0.84 -8.98 19.95
N ASP A 464 0.45 -9.07 19.69
CA ASP A 464 1.45 -8.13 20.23
C ASP A 464 1.74 -6.96 19.27
N THR A 465 1.03 -6.89 18.15
CA THR A 465 1.17 -5.82 17.16
C THR A 465 0.06 -4.80 17.37
N THR A 466 0.42 -3.51 17.41
CA THR A 466 -0.58 -2.44 17.48
C THR A 466 -1.06 -2.08 16.07
N PRO A 467 -2.36 -2.19 15.76
CA PRO A 467 -2.87 -1.82 14.45
C PRO A 467 -2.74 -0.32 14.21
N THR A 468 -2.46 0.06 12.97
CA THR A 468 -2.45 1.47 12.55
C THR A 468 -3.87 1.95 12.28
N ARG A 469 -4.13 3.25 12.38
CA ARG A 469 -5.45 3.80 12.08
C ARG A 469 -5.61 4.00 10.58
N ALA A 470 -6.80 3.68 10.05
CA ALA A 470 -7.15 3.94 8.66
C ALA A 470 -8.60 4.45 8.54
N PRO A 471 -8.87 5.47 7.70
CA PRO A 471 -10.22 6.02 7.58
C PRO A 471 -11.13 5.07 6.79
N TRP A 472 -12.32 4.78 7.33
CA TRP A 472 -13.29 3.90 6.65
C TRP A 472 -13.65 4.40 5.25
N THR A 473 -13.68 5.72 5.08
CA THR A 473 -14.06 6.38 3.83
C THR A 473 -13.11 6.08 2.67
N VAL A 474 -11.88 5.64 2.95
CA VAL A 474 -10.93 5.13 1.95
C VAL A 474 -10.98 3.61 1.91
N ILE A 475 -10.83 2.94 3.07
CA ILE A 475 -10.70 1.48 3.16
C ILE A 475 -11.90 0.74 2.57
N ARG A 476 -13.12 1.27 2.69
CA ARG A 476 -14.32 0.60 2.15
C ARG A 476 -14.26 0.35 0.64
N TRP A 477 -13.49 1.15 -0.10
CA TRP A 477 -13.35 1.09 -1.56
C TRP A 477 -12.36 0.02 -2.01
N LEU A 478 -11.59 -0.55 -1.09
CA LEU A 478 -10.83 -1.77 -1.34
C LEU A 478 -11.79 -2.96 -1.44
N PRO A 479 -11.57 -3.90 -2.37
CA PRO A 479 -12.44 -5.07 -2.52
C PRO A 479 -12.49 -5.91 -1.25
N ALA A 480 -13.70 -6.32 -0.85
CA ALA A 480 -13.90 -7.14 0.31
C ALA A 480 -13.54 -8.61 0.04
N GLY A 481 -12.58 -9.13 0.79
CA GLY A 481 -12.34 -10.55 0.94
C GLY A 481 -13.20 -11.18 2.03
N PRO A 482 -13.10 -12.50 2.22
CA PRO A 482 -13.79 -13.20 3.30
C PRO A 482 -13.33 -12.74 4.69
N LEU A 483 -14.19 -12.94 5.68
CA LEU A 483 -13.86 -12.75 7.09
C LEU A 483 -12.84 -13.79 7.56
N LEU A 484 -11.79 -13.36 8.26
CA LEU A 484 -10.80 -14.21 8.90
C LEU A 484 -11.32 -14.63 10.28
N SER A 485 -11.84 -15.85 10.36
CA SER A 485 -12.29 -16.48 11.61
C SER A 485 -11.98 -17.97 11.61
N GLU A 486 -11.88 -18.55 12.80
CA GLU A 486 -11.69 -20.01 12.95
C GLU A 486 -12.84 -20.79 12.30
N GLN A 487 -14.08 -20.35 12.48
CA GLN A 487 -15.27 -20.99 11.91
C GLN A 487 -15.21 -21.03 10.38
N ALA A 488 -14.80 -19.94 9.73
CA ALA A 488 -14.65 -19.90 8.28
C ALA A 488 -13.50 -20.80 7.79
N ALA A 489 -12.43 -20.95 8.60
CA ALA A 489 -11.29 -21.78 8.27
C ALA A 489 -11.56 -23.28 8.41
N ARG A 490 -12.43 -23.71 9.33
CA ARG A 490 -12.80 -25.12 9.54
C ARG A 490 -13.79 -25.68 8.50
N VAL A 491 -14.15 -24.92 7.47
CA VAL A 491 -15.05 -25.40 6.42
C VAL A 491 -14.32 -26.39 5.51
N GLU A 492 -14.83 -27.61 5.43
CA GLU A 492 -14.37 -28.67 4.53
C GLU A 492 -14.91 -28.45 3.10
N ARG A 493 -14.10 -28.78 2.10
CA ARG A 493 -14.41 -28.60 0.67
C ARG A 493 -13.85 -29.74 -0.18
N ASP A 494 -14.66 -30.16 -1.15
CA ASP A 494 -14.23 -31.03 -2.23
C ASP A 494 -13.66 -30.24 -3.42
N THR A 495 -14.12 -28.99 -3.60
CA THR A 495 -13.70 -28.08 -4.68
C THR A 495 -13.88 -26.61 -4.31
N VAL A 496 -13.26 -25.72 -5.08
CA VAL A 496 -13.46 -24.27 -5.00
C VAL A 496 -14.46 -23.85 -6.07
N ILE A 497 -15.62 -23.34 -5.66
CA ILE A 497 -16.65 -22.86 -6.61
C ILE A 497 -16.08 -21.68 -7.40
N ASN A 498 -16.14 -21.78 -8.73
CA ASN A 498 -15.66 -20.75 -9.64
C ASN A 498 -16.59 -19.51 -9.58
N ILE A 499 -16.12 -18.44 -8.96
CA ILE A 499 -16.79 -17.13 -9.04
C ILE A 499 -16.41 -16.50 -10.40
N PRO A 500 -17.35 -15.94 -11.17
CA PRO A 500 -17.03 -15.28 -12.45
C PRO A 500 -15.92 -14.23 -12.27
N GLY A 501 -14.81 -14.41 -12.99
CA GLY A 501 -13.68 -13.49 -13.02
C GLY A 501 -13.30 -13.10 -14.45
N GLN A 502 -12.40 -12.12 -14.59
CA GLN A 502 -11.84 -11.77 -15.89
C GLN A 502 -10.70 -12.74 -16.25
N ARG A 503 -10.67 -13.20 -17.50
CA ARG A 503 -9.54 -13.99 -18.01
C ARG A 503 -8.31 -13.10 -18.10
N LEU A 504 -7.17 -13.60 -17.65
CA LEU A 504 -5.86 -12.99 -17.90
C LEU A 504 -5.70 -12.82 -19.41
N GLN A 505 -5.70 -11.57 -19.87
CA GLN A 505 -5.30 -11.25 -21.23
C GLN A 505 -3.77 -11.19 -21.21
N SER A 506 -3.12 -12.18 -21.82
CA SER A 506 -1.68 -12.05 -22.12
C SER A 506 -1.54 -10.86 -23.07
N GLY A 507 -0.94 -9.78 -22.58
CA GLY A 507 -0.49 -8.70 -23.44
C GLY A 507 0.54 -9.28 -24.39
N GLY A 508 0.15 -9.50 -25.64
CA GLY A 508 1.09 -9.83 -26.69
C GLY A 508 2.02 -8.64 -26.91
N ASN A 509 3.27 -8.82 -26.51
CA ASN A 509 4.40 -8.13 -27.12
C ASN A 509 5.11 -9.11 -28.04
#